data_AF-A0A7C4YID8-F1
#
_entry.id   AF-A0A7C4YID8-F1
#
_cell.length_a   1.000
_cell.length_b   1.000
_cell.length_c   1.000
_cell.angle_alpha   90.00
_cell.angle_beta   90.00
_cell.angle_gamma   90.00
#
_symmetry.space_group_name_H-M   'P 1'
#
loop_
_entity.id
_entity.type
_entity.pdbx_description
1 polymer ?
#
loop_
_entity_poly.entity_id
_entity_poly.type
_entity_poly.pdbx_seq_one_letter_code
_entity_poly.pdbx_strand_id
1 'polypeptide(L)'
;MSMFEWIGEAINPGPVGDVEGRPPQVVRHRVWSFVLGLIGWTLLGVWIFFLWRWTGIQQWKWFAGGLIGTFLYLLVGYFIMPRPDYSNLGWFGGVIDHPFRYSDDLNRSLVFLRIVLLPGRIWAMALVNPFLLRHLQERAARAAERAEARQQADAQLEADLERFLERPDRS
;
A
#
# COMPACT_ATOMS: atom_id res chain seq x y z
N MET A 1 -31.51 -1.90 8.76
CA MET A 1 -31.68 -3.37 8.81
C MET A 1 -33.16 -3.68 8.85
N SER A 2 -33.74 -3.85 7.66
CA SER A 2 -35.11 -4.35 7.49
C SER A 2 -35.15 -5.86 7.73
N MET A 3 -36.25 -6.40 8.28
CA MET A 3 -36.43 -7.87 8.37
C MET A 3 -36.34 -8.55 7.00
N PHE A 4 -36.73 -7.83 5.92
CA PHE A 4 -36.69 -8.36 4.56
C PHE A 4 -35.26 -8.51 4.00
N GLU A 5 -34.33 -7.63 4.39
CA GLU A 5 -32.90 -7.76 4.03
C GLU A 5 -32.27 -8.98 4.70
N TRP A 6 -32.58 -9.21 5.98
CA TRP A 6 -32.03 -10.34 6.72
C TRP A 6 -32.52 -11.69 6.16
N ILE A 7 -33.81 -11.80 5.83
CA ILE A 7 -34.39 -13.01 5.22
C ILE A 7 -33.88 -13.21 3.79
N GLY A 8 -33.80 -12.15 2.98
CA GLY A 8 -33.32 -12.22 1.61
C GLY A 8 -31.85 -12.66 1.50
N GLU A 9 -30.98 -12.13 2.38
CA GLU A 9 -29.57 -12.50 2.42
C GLU A 9 -29.35 -13.94 2.90
N ALA A 10 -30.19 -14.45 3.82
CA ALA A 10 -30.12 -15.83 4.28
C ALA A 10 -30.44 -16.85 3.17
N ILE A 11 -31.26 -16.46 2.19
CA ILE A 11 -31.66 -17.31 1.06
C ILE A 11 -30.67 -17.20 -0.10
N ASN A 12 -30.12 -16.01 -0.36
CA ASN A 12 -29.19 -15.77 -1.47
C ASN A 12 -28.16 -14.70 -1.09
N PRO A 13 -27.06 -15.07 -0.41
CA PRO A 13 -26.04 -14.13 0.00
C PRO A 13 -25.37 -13.51 -1.25
N GLY A 14 -25.36 -12.19 -1.30
CA GLY A 14 -24.64 -11.45 -2.33
C GLY A 14 -23.13 -11.48 -2.08
N PRO A 15 -22.30 -11.29 -3.11
CA PRO A 15 -20.86 -11.17 -2.91
C PRO A 15 -20.55 -9.88 -2.15
N VAL A 16 -19.61 -9.98 -1.21
CA VAL A 16 -19.16 -8.87 -0.36
C VAL A 16 -17.69 -8.60 -0.65
N GLY A 17 -17.35 -7.33 -0.78
CA GLY A 17 -15.97 -6.87 -0.90
C GLY A 17 -15.15 -7.19 0.34
N ASP A 18 -13.83 -7.02 0.22
CA ASP A 18 -12.88 -7.32 1.29
C ASP A 18 -12.05 -6.08 1.66
N VAL A 19 -11.44 -6.12 2.84
CA VAL A 19 -10.48 -5.12 3.30
C VAL A 19 -9.11 -5.75 3.32
N GLU A 20 -8.27 -5.40 2.34
CA GLU A 20 -6.90 -5.88 2.33
C GLU A 20 -6.00 -5.00 3.19
N GLY A 21 -5.35 -5.62 4.17
CA GLY A 21 -4.30 -5.02 5.00
C GLY A 21 -2.92 -5.01 4.35
N ARG A 22 -2.81 -4.72 3.05
CA ARG A 22 -1.54 -4.77 2.31
C ARG A 22 -1.00 -3.39 2.00
N PRO A 23 0.33 -3.17 2.19
CA PRO A 23 0.95 -1.94 1.77
C PRO A 23 0.80 -1.75 0.25
N PRO A 24 0.64 -0.51 -0.23
CA PRO A 24 0.50 -0.20 -1.64
C PRO A 24 1.69 -0.70 -2.46
N GLN A 25 1.41 -1.02 -3.73
CA GLN A 25 2.45 -1.37 -4.69
C GLN A 25 3.34 -0.15 -4.98
N VAL A 26 4.64 -0.37 -5.02
CA VAL A 26 5.67 0.66 -5.28
C VAL A 26 5.55 1.13 -6.72
N VAL A 27 5.54 2.44 -6.95
CA VAL A 27 5.59 2.99 -8.31
C VAL A 27 7.02 2.80 -8.83
N ARG A 28 7.17 2.01 -9.90
CA ARG A 28 8.49 1.60 -10.41
C ARG A 28 9.31 2.74 -11.02
N HIS A 29 8.66 3.82 -11.46
CA HIS A 29 9.33 4.95 -12.12
C HIS A 29 10.00 5.87 -11.10
N ARG A 30 11.35 5.93 -11.14
CA ARG A 30 12.18 6.69 -10.19
C ARG A 30 11.83 8.17 -10.14
N VAL A 31 11.84 8.85 -11.27
CA VAL A 31 11.60 10.30 -11.34
C VAL A 31 10.19 10.63 -10.85
N TRP A 32 9.20 9.87 -11.31
CA TRP A 32 7.80 10.09 -10.90
C TRP A 32 7.59 9.88 -9.40
N SER A 33 8.27 8.89 -8.81
CA SER A 33 8.23 8.66 -7.36
C SER A 33 8.80 9.83 -6.57
N PHE A 34 9.89 10.44 -7.03
CA PHE A 34 10.45 11.66 -6.43
C PHE A 34 9.53 12.87 -6.60
N VAL A 35 8.94 13.06 -7.79
CA VAL A 35 8.00 14.17 -8.05
C VAL A 35 6.76 14.04 -7.17
N LEU A 36 6.14 12.86 -7.13
CA LEU A 36 5.01 12.59 -6.24
C LEU A 36 5.38 12.76 -4.78
N GLY A 37 6.58 12.29 -4.38
CA GLY A 37 7.08 12.49 -3.03
C GLY A 37 7.22 13.96 -2.66
N LEU A 38 7.81 14.78 -3.54
CA LEU A 38 7.95 16.22 -3.34
C LEU A 38 6.58 16.88 -3.19
N ILE A 39 5.64 16.58 -4.09
CA ILE A 39 4.26 17.08 -4.03
C ILE A 39 3.60 16.69 -2.70
N GLY A 40 3.73 15.42 -2.28
CA GLY A 40 3.17 14.94 -1.02
C GLY A 40 3.74 15.66 0.20
N TRP A 41 5.06 15.86 0.24
CA TRP A 41 5.72 16.63 1.31
C TRP A 41 5.29 18.10 1.33
N THR A 42 5.17 18.73 0.16
CA THR A 42 4.68 20.11 0.06
C THR A 42 3.25 20.23 0.57
N LEU A 43 2.34 19.34 0.15
CA LEU A 43 0.96 19.33 0.60
C LEU A 43 0.83 19.07 2.11
N LEU A 44 1.63 18.14 2.66
CA LEU A 44 1.68 17.89 4.10
C LEU A 44 2.19 19.12 4.85
N GLY A 45 3.23 19.79 4.35
CA GLY A 45 3.75 21.04 4.93
C GLY A 45 2.71 22.16 4.92
N VAL A 46 1.98 22.33 3.82
CA VAL A 46 0.87 23.28 3.70
C VAL A 46 -0.24 22.96 4.71
N TRP A 47 -0.62 21.69 4.85
CA TRP A 47 -1.61 21.26 5.85
C TRP A 47 -1.17 21.55 7.27
N ILE A 48 0.06 21.22 7.64
CA ILE A 48 0.63 21.52 8.97
C ILE A 48 0.67 23.02 9.22
N PHE A 49 1.02 23.81 8.21
CA PHE A 49 0.99 25.27 8.29
C PHE A 49 -0.43 25.80 8.53
N PHE A 50 -1.45 25.28 7.83
CA PHE A 50 -2.84 25.64 8.07
C PHE A 50 -3.33 25.24 9.46
N LEU A 51 -3.01 24.01 9.91
CA LEU A 51 -3.31 23.56 11.27
C LEU A 51 -2.71 24.51 12.31
N TRP A 52 -1.43 24.83 12.16
CA TRP A 52 -0.73 25.76 13.04
C TRP A 52 -1.35 27.16 13.01
N ARG A 53 -1.67 27.67 11.82
CA ARG A 53 -2.26 29.00 11.63
C ARG A 53 -3.67 29.11 12.21
N TRP A 54 -4.43 28.02 12.21
CA TRP A 54 -5.79 27.96 12.71
C TRP A 54 -5.85 27.81 14.23
N THR A 55 -5.06 26.90 14.82
CA THR A 55 -5.06 26.69 16.27
C THR A 55 -4.28 27.78 17.01
N GLY A 56 -3.22 28.31 16.38
CA GLY A 56 -2.27 29.22 17.02
C GLY A 56 -1.36 28.52 18.05
N ILE A 57 -0.28 29.20 18.42
CA ILE A 57 0.74 28.68 19.37
C ILE A 57 0.15 28.42 20.77
N GLN A 58 -0.84 29.20 21.20
CA GLN A 58 -1.42 29.03 22.54
C GLN A 58 -2.25 27.75 22.70
N GLN A 59 -2.72 27.16 21.62
CA GLN A 59 -3.57 25.96 21.65
C GLN A 59 -2.80 24.68 21.28
N TRP A 60 -1.60 24.50 21.85
CA TRP A 60 -0.72 23.36 21.58
C TRP A 60 -1.42 21.99 21.64
N LYS A 61 -2.36 21.79 22.58
CA LYS A 61 -3.11 20.52 22.71
C LYS A 61 -3.89 20.17 21.44
N TRP A 62 -4.56 21.16 20.84
CA TRP A 62 -5.33 20.97 19.60
C TRP A 62 -4.40 20.73 18.40
N PHE A 63 -3.29 21.46 18.33
CA PHE A 63 -2.29 21.26 17.31
C PHE A 63 -1.68 19.84 17.37
N ALA A 64 -1.25 19.40 18.54
CA ALA A 64 -0.73 18.05 18.77
C ALA A 64 -1.77 16.97 18.44
N GLY A 65 -3.02 17.17 18.88
CA GLY A 65 -4.13 16.29 18.53
C GLY A 65 -4.37 16.19 17.01
N GLY A 66 -4.30 17.31 16.29
CA GLY A 66 -4.41 17.35 14.83
C GLY A 66 -3.27 16.61 14.13
N LEU A 67 -2.04 16.73 14.63
CA LEU A 67 -0.89 15.98 14.10
C LEU A 67 -1.04 14.48 14.34
N ILE A 68 -1.44 14.06 15.54
CA ILE A 68 -1.69 12.65 15.87
C ILE A 68 -2.81 12.10 14.98
N GLY A 69 -3.93 12.83 14.86
CA GLY A 69 -5.04 12.44 13.99
C GLY A 69 -4.61 12.31 12.53
N THR A 70 -3.81 13.25 12.02
CA THR A 70 -3.24 13.20 10.67
C THR A 70 -2.35 11.96 10.51
N PHE A 71 -1.46 11.69 11.47
CA PHE A 71 -0.59 10.52 11.44
C PHE A 71 -1.38 9.21 11.41
N LEU A 72 -2.39 9.07 12.28
CA LEU A 72 -3.27 7.89 12.31
C LEU A 72 -4.04 7.74 11.00
N TYR A 73 -4.56 8.84 10.44
CA TYR A 73 -5.25 8.82 9.15
C TYR A 73 -4.33 8.35 8.00
N LEU A 74 -3.09 8.84 7.95
CA LEU A 74 -2.10 8.39 6.96
C LEU A 74 -1.74 6.92 7.15
N LEU A 75 -1.56 6.48 8.40
CA LEU A 75 -1.26 5.09 8.74
C LEU A 75 -2.38 4.15 8.28
N VAL A 76 -3.62 4.50 8.59
CA VAL A 76 -4.81 3.77 8.18
C VAL A 76 -4.94 3.76 6.64
N GLY A 77 -4.81 4.91 5.98
CA GLY A 77 -4.87 4.99 4.52
C GLY A 77 -3.76 4.20 3.81
N TYR A 78 -2.59 4.08 4.43
CA TYR A 78 -1.49 3.27 3.90
C TYR A 78 -1.79 1.77 3.97
N PHE A 79 -2.22 1.26 5.12
CA PHE A 79 -2.39 -0.18 5.33
C PHE A 79 -3.75 -0.72 4.93
N ILE A 80 -4.82 0.07 5.06
CA ILE A 80 -6.19 -0.37 4.81
C ILE A 80 -6.57 -0.05 3.37
N MET A 81 -6.83 -1.08 2.57
CA MET A 81 -7.31 -0.95 1.20
C MET A 81 -8.68 -1.63 1.04
N PRO A 82 -9.78 -0.86 1.09
CA PRO A 82 -11.11 -1.38 0.82
C PRO A 82 -11.22 -1.81 -0.64
N ARG A 83 -11.70 -3.03 -0.87
CA ARG A 83 -11.98 -3.62 -2.18
C ARG A 83 -13.48 -3.95 -2.26
N PRO A 84 -14.34 -2.95 -2.49
CA PRO A 84 -15.76 -3.19 -2.69
C PRO A 84 -15.99 -4.07 -3.92
N ASP A 85 -17.01 -4.94 -3.85
CA ASP A 85 -17.48 -5.64 -5.04
C ASP A 85 -18.45 -4.74 -5.81
N TYR A 86 -18.00 -4.24 -6.97
CA TYR A 86 -18.79 -3.35 -7.81
C TYR A 86 -19.95 -4.07 -8.54
N SER A 87 -19.98 -5.40 -8.56
CA SER A 87 -21.10 -6.16 -9.11
C SER A 87 -22.34 -6.17 -8.21
N ASN A 88 -22.17 -5.81 -6.93
CA ASN A 88 -23.22 -5.83 -5.91
C ASN A 88 -23.27 -4.50 -5.15
N LEU A 89 -23.53 -3.42 -5.89
CA LEU A 89 -23.77 -2.05 -5.39
C LEU A 89 -25.23 -1.61 -5.55
N GLY A 90 -26.16 -2.55 -5.72
CA GLY A 90 -27.56 -2.19 -5.92
C GLY A 90 -27.89 -1.80 -7.36
N TRP A 91 -29.05 -1.18 -7.58
CA TRP A 91 -29.49 -0.76 -8.92
C TRP A 91 -28.89 0.60 -9.30
N PHE A 92 -28.67 0.79 -10.61
CA PHE A 92 -27.98 1.96 -11.18
C PHE A 92 -26.58 2.21 -10.57
N GLY A 93 -25.90 1.15 -10.13
CA GLY A 93 -24.52 1.23 -9.61
C GLY A 93 -24.40 1.91 -8.24
N GLY A 94 -25.44 1.87 -7.40
CA GLY A 94 -25.41 2.47 -6.06
C GLY A 94 -26.41 3.58 -5.81
N VAL A 95 -27.34 3.83 -6.72
CA VAL A 95 -28.33 4.91 -6.56
C VAL A 95 -29.61 4.41 -5.89
N ILE A 96 -29.96 3.14 -6.10
CA ILE A 96 -31.16 2.52 -5.54
C ILE A 96 -30.75 1.24 -4.81
N ASP A 97 -31.12 1.15 -3.53
CA ASP A 97 -30.82 0.01 -2.66
C ASP A 97 -31.58 -1.23 -3.12
N HIS A 98 -30.95 -2.39 -3.00
CA HIS A 98 -31.68 -3.64 -3.10
C HIS A 98 -32.52 -3.87 -1.83
N PRO A 99 -33.85 -3.99 -1.93
CA PRO A 99 -34.72 -4.13 -0.75
C PRO A 99 -34.54 -5.46 0.03
N PHE A 100 -33.70 -6.37 -0.45
CA PHE A 100 -33.51 -7.71 0.08
C PHE A 100 -32.03 -8.10 0.31
N ARG A 101 -31.08 -7.18 0.13
CA ARG A 101 -29.65 -7.48 0.25
C ARG A 101 -28.91 -6.46 1.10
N TYR A 102 -28.44 -6.89 2.27
CA TYR A 102 -27.58 -6.06 3.13
C TYR A 102 -26.12 -6.01 2.62
N SER A 103 -25.71 -6.99 1.82
CA SER A 103 -24.38 -7.00 1.18
C SER A 103 -24.13 -5.78 0.28
N ASP A 104 -25.18 -5.14 -0.24
CA ASP A 104 -25.13 -3.87 -0.98
C ASP A 104 -24.63 -2.71 -0.10
N ASP A 105 -25.23 -2.53 1.08
CA ASP A 105 -24.83 -1.52 2.06
C ASP A 105 -23.37 -1.67 2.47
N LEU A 106 -22.91 -2.91 2.66
CA LEU A 106 -21.51 -3.20 2.97
C LEU A 106 -20.58 -2.76 1.84
N ASN A 107 -20.88 -3.12 0.58
CA ASN A 107 -20.09 -2.70 -0.57
C ASN A 107 -20.08 -1.18 -0.74
N ARG A 108 -21.22 -0.51 -0.52
CA ARG A 108 -21.30 0.96 -0.59
C ARG A 108 -20.51 1.62 0.54
N SER A 109 -20.51 1.03 1.74
CA SER A 109 -19.67 1.48 2.87
C SER A 109 -18.17 1.32 2.55
N LEU A 110 -17.77 0.25 1.87
CA LEU A 110 -16.40 0.04 1.41
C LEU A 110 -16.00 1.04 0.32
N VAL A 111 -16.90 1.39 -0.61
CA VAL A 111 -16.68 2.47 -1.59
C VAL A 111 -16.47 3.80 -0.86
N PHE A 112 -17.34 4.14 0.09
CA PHE A 112 -17.22 5.35 0.89
C PHE A 112 -15.89 5.39 1.65
N LEU A 113 -15.54 4.31 2.35
CA LEU A 113 -14.28 4.19 3.06
C LEU A 113 -13.08 4.35 2.13
N ARG A 114 -13.15 3.78 0.92
CA ARG A 114 -12.11 3.94 -0.10
C ARG A 114 -11.94 5.40 -0.51
N ILE A 115 -13.03 6.13 -0.74
CA ILE A 115 -12.99 7.55 -1.10
C ILE A 115 -12.40 8.37 0.05
N VAL A 116 -12.83 8.12 1.29
CA VAL A 116 -12.34 8.83 2.48
C VAL A 116 -10.86 8.56 2.73
N LEU A 117 -10.38 7.33 2.53
CA LEU A 117 -8.97 6.96 2.75
C LEU A 117 -8.06 7.31 1.57
N LEU A 118 -8.60 7.57 0.39
CA LEU A 118 -7.82 7.80 -0.84
C LEU A 118 -6.81 8.95 -0.70
N PRO A 119 -7.16 10.15 -0.18
CA PRO A 119 -6.20 11.22 0.02
C PRO A 119 -5.04 10.82 0.94
N GLY A 120 -5.36 10.21 2.09
CA GLY A 120 -4.37 9.75 3.05
C GLY A 120 -3.44 8.69 2.46
N ARG A 121 -3.98 7.77 1.65
CA ARG A 121 -3.20 6.77 0.93
C ARG A 121 -2.24 7.39 -0.07
N ILE A 122 -2.70 8.36 -0.87
CA ILE A 122 -1.86 9.06 -1.85
C ILE A 122 -0.70 9.76 -1.15
N TRP A 123 -0.98 10.43 -0.04
CA TRP A 123 0.06 11.11 0.75
C TRP A 123 1.03 10.12 1.38
N ALA A 124 0.53 9.06 2.03
CA ALA A 124 1.40 8.06 2.63
C ALA A 124 2.29 7.36 1.57
N MET A 125 1.75 7.08 0.38
CA MET A 125 2.55 6.57 -0.74
C MET A 125 3.62 7.57 -1.16
N ALA A 126 3.28 8.84 -1.36
CA ALA A 126 4.24 9.88 -1.71
C ALA A 126 5.40 9.96 -0.70
N LEU A 127 5.11 9.84 0.59
CA LEU A 127 6.11 9.89 1.64
C LEU A 127 7.01 8.65 1.68
N VAL A 128 6.43 7.44 1.53
CA VAL A 128 7.16 6.16 1.72
C VAL A 128 7.85 5.67 0.45
N ASN A 129 7.24 5.89 -0.72
CA ASN A 129 7.65 5.31 -1.99
C ASN A 129 9.12 5.64 -2.40
N PRO A 130 9.65 6.87 -2.23
CA PRO A 130 11.05 7.16 -2.52
C PRO A 130 12.04 6.32 -1.70
N PHE A 131 11.77 6.13 -0.41
CA PHE A 131 12.61 5.34 0.49
C PHE A 131 12.53 3.86 0.17
N LEU A 132 11.31 3.35 -0.08
CA LEU A 132 11.08 1.96 -0.41
C LEU A 132 11.73 1.59 -1.75
N LEU A 133 11.62 2.46 -2.76
CA LEU A 133 12.26 2.24 -4.06
C LEU A 133 13.78 2.16 -3.93
N ARG A 134 14.39 3.07 -3.16
CA ARG A 134 15.84 3.04 -2.88
C ARG A 134 16.26 1.74 -2.20
N HIS A 135 15.53 1.32 -1.16
CA HIS A 135 15.82 0.08 -0.43
C HIS A 135 15.74 -1.16 -1.32
N LEU A 136 14.74 -1.22 -2.21
CA LEU A 136 14.60 -2.30 -3.18
C LEU A 136 15.75 -2.33 -4.19
N GLN A 137 16.23 -1.16 -4.64
CA GLN A 137 17.39 -1.06 -5.52
C GLN A 137 18.68 -1.56 -4.85
N GLU A 138 18.91 -1.17 -3.60
CA GLU A 138 20.08 -1.63 -2.83
C GLU A 138 20.05 -3.15 -2.61
N ARG A 139 18.86 -3.72 -2.36
CA ARG A 139 18.69 -5.18 -2.27
C ARG A 139 18.95 -5.89 -3.60
N ALA A 140 18.49 -5.33 -4.71
CA ALA A 140 18.72 -5.89 -6.04
C ALA A 140 20.20 -5.88 -6.41
N ALA A 141 20.92 -4.79 -6.13
CA ALA A 141 22.36 -4.68 -6.36
C ALA A 141 23.15 -5.74 -5.57
N ARG A 142 22.88 -5.86 -4.26
CA ARG A 142 23.52 -6.90 -3.42
C ARG A 142 23.19 -8.33 -3.87
N ALA A 143 22.00 -8.55 -4.42
CA ALA A 143 21.63 -9.86 -4.95
C ALA A 143 22.40 -10.18 -6.25
N ALA A 144 22.62 -9.19 -7.12
CA ALA A 144 23.42 -9.33 -8.33
C ALA A 144 24.89 -9.63 -8.00
N GLU A 145 25.51 -8.86 -7.10
CA GLU A 145 26.88 -9.10 -6.65
C GLU A 145 27.07 -10.52 -6.07
N ARG A 146 26.09 -11.00 -5.29
CA ARG A 146 26.11 -12.38 -4.75
C ARG A 146 25.96 -13.44 -5.84
N ALA A 147 25.21 -13.16 -6.90
CA ALA A 147 25.05 -14.08 -8.01
C ALA A 147 26.35 -14.18 -8.83
N GLU A 148 26.99 -13.04 -9.10
CA GLU A 148 28.29 -12.97 -9.78
C GLU A 148 29.39 -13.67 -8.97
N ALA A 149 29.46 -13.42 -7.65
CA ALA A 149 30.43 -14.07 -6.77
C ALA A 149 30.25 -15.60 -6.72
N ARG A 150 29.00 -16.10 -6.76
CA ARG A 150 28.72 -17.54 -6.84
C ARG A 150 29.19 -18.12 -8.17
N GLN A 151 28.90 -17.45 -9.29
CA GLN A 151 29.37 -17.88 -10.60
C GLN A 151 30.90 -17.94 -10.70
N GLN A 152 31.60 -16.96 -10.11
CA GLN A 152 33.07 -16.96 -10.04
C GLN A 152 33.61 -18.09 -9.16
N ALA A 153 32.99 -18.35 -8.02
CA ALA A 153 33.37 -19.45 -7.13
C ALA A 153 33.17 -20.82 -7.80
N ASP A 154 32.06 -21.00 -8.51
CA ASP A 154 31.76 -22.24 -9.24
C ASP A 154 32.75 -22.44 -10.40
N ALA A 155 33.05 -21.38 -11.17
CA ALA A 155 34.04 -21.44 -12.25
C ALA A 155 35.47 -21.70 -11.73
N GLN A 156 35.83 -21.14 -10.58
CA GLN A 156 37.12 -21.39 -9.95
C GLN A 156 37.22 -22.84 -9.45
N LEU A 157 36.15 -23.38 -8.86
CA LEU A 157 36.07 -24.78 -8.44
C LEU A 157 36.25 -25.72 -9.62
N GLU A 158 35.59 -25.45 -10.76
CA GLU A 158 35.74 -26.22 -11.99
C GLU A 158 37.19 -26.20 -12.50
N ALA A 159 37.82 -25.01 -12.57
CA ALA A 159 39.21 -24.87 -12.98
C ALA A 159 40.22 -25.52 -12.01
N ASP A 160 39.90 -25.58 -10.71
CA ASP A 160 40.72 -26.28 -9.72
C ASP A 160 40.55 -27.81 -9.83
N LEU A 161 39.34 -28.30 -10.13
CA LEU A 161 39.06 -29.71 -10.41
C LEU A 161 39.76 -30.19 -11.68
N GLU A 162 39.71 -29.42 -12.76
CA GLU A 162 40.44 -29.72 -14.00
C GLU A 162 41.94 -29.83 -13.73
N ARG A 163 42.53 -28.85 -13.01
CA ARG A 163 43.95 -28.90 -12.60
C ARG A 163 44.29 -30.09 -11.70
N PHE A 164 43.35 -30.55 -10.87
CA PHE A 164 43.54 -31.73 -10.04
C PHE A 164 43.54 -33.02 -10.89
N LEU A 165 42.61 -33.13 -11.85
CA LEU A 165 42.52 -34.27 -12.76
C LEU A 165 43.69 -34.34 -13.76
N GLU A 166 44.24 -33.20 -14.16
CA GLU A 166 45.40 -33.12 -15.06
C GLU A 166 46.74 -33.46 -14.39
N ARG A 167 46.83 -33.55 -13.05
CA ARG A 167 48.07 -33.99 -12.41
C ARG A 167 48.30 -35.47 -12.75
N PRO A 168 49.27 -35.81 -13.62
CA PRO A 168 49.57 -37.21 -13.89
C PRO A 168 50.05 -37.82 -12.58
N ASP A 169 49.56 -39.02 -12.26
CA ASP A 169 49.98 -39.80 -11.09
C ASP A 169 51.50 -39.72 -10.95
N ARG A 170 51.96 -38.89 -10.02
CA ARG A 170 53.38 -38.85 -9.63
C ARG A 170 53.59 -40.01 -8.67
N SER A 171 53.55 -41.22 -9.22
CA SER A 171 54.06 -42.44 -8.60
C SER A 171 55.57 -42.51 -8.77
#